data_AF-A0A2P4XC30-F1
#
_entry.id   AF-A0A2P4XC30-F1
#
_cell.length_a   1.000
_cell.length_b   1.000
_cell.length_c   1.000
_cell.angle_alpha   90.00
_cell.angle_beta   90.00
_cell.angle_gamma   90.00
#
_symmetry.space_group_name_H-M   'P 1'
#
loop_
_entity.id
_entity.type
_entity.pdbx_description
1 polymer ?
#
loop_
_entity_poly.entity_id
_entity_poly.type
_entity_poly.pdbx_seq_one_letter_code
_entity_poly.pdbx_strand_id
1 'polypeptide(L)'
;MLIPLPRVYMDLFIRYNEKPTGVCQQCAQVPQHPGLCLFCGKVLCCFSACCEAKEGGGVGECTQHAQRCGLGLGAFLLLRACTVILFLGNERRCVWGSLYVDKNGEEDPYLRRGKTLYLDPSRHLALETLLVSHSFSQNTAILQNTSRRDGRRY
;
A
#
# COMPACT_ATOMS: atom_id res chain seq x y z
N MET A 1 9.14 -6.25 4.97
CA MET A 1 9.61 -6.69 3.65
C MET A 1 8.48 -6.62 2.66
N LEU A 2 8.72 -5.98 1.52
CA LEU A 2 7.77 -5.90 0.41
C LEU A 2 7.89 -7.13 -0.49
N ILE A 3 6.81 -7.49 -1.18
CA ILE A 3 6.82 -8.59 -2.15
C ILE A 3 7.75 -8.28 -3.35
N PRO A 4 8.39 -9.29 -3.95
CA PRO A 4 9.13 -9.08 -5.18
C PRO A 4 8.19 -8.67 -6.31
N LEU A 5 8.51 -7.57 -6.95
CA LEU A 5 7.77 -7.03 -8.09
C LEU A 5 8.56 -7.27 -9.40
N PRO A 6 7.88 -7.60 -10.51
CA PRO A 6 8.52 -7.73 -11.81
C PRO A 6 9.07 -6.39 -12.29
N ARG A 7 10.16 -6.44 -13.06
CA ARG A 7 10.86 -5.26 -13.56
C ARG A 7 10.00 -4.41 -14.47
N VAL A 8 9.17 -5.01 -15.32
CA VAL A 8 8.31 -4.29 -16.27
C VAL A 8 6.89 -4.23 -15.71
N TYR A 9 6.28 -3.04 -15.75
CA TYR A 9 4.94 -2.84 -15.21
C TYR A 9 3.87 -3.66 -15.95
N MET A 10 3.99 -3.81 -17.27
CA MET A 10 3.03 -4.58 -18.06
C MET A 10 2.97 -6.05 -17.64
N ASP A 11 4.11 -6.65 -17.26
CA ASP A 11 4.13 -8.02 -16.73
C ASP A 11 3.34 -8.15 -15.43
N LEU A 12 3.44 -7.13 -14.56
CA LEU A 12 2.64 -7.03 -13.35
C LEU A 12 1.15 -6.92 -13.72
N PHE A 13 0.82 -6.00 -14.61
CA PHE A 13 -0.56 -5.71 -14.98
C PHE A 13 -1.25 -6.93 -15.60
N ILE A 14 -0.59 -7.62 -16.53
CA ILE A 14 -1.10 -8.85 -17.15
C ILE A 14 -1.31 -9.94 -16.09
N ARG A 15 -0.28 -10.21 -15.27
CA ARG A 15 -0.34 -11.24 -14.22
C ARG A 15 -1.51 -11.05 -13.26
N TYR A 16 -1.84 -9.82 -12.91
CA TYR A 16 -2.93 -9.51 -12.00
C TYR A 16 -4.25 -9.13 -12.70
N ASN A 17 -4.29 -9.18 -14.03
CA ASN A 17 -5.53 -9.07 -14.80
C ASN A 17 -6.09 -10.45 -15.19
N GLU A 18 -5.27 -11.50 -15.12
CA GLU A 18 -5.67 -12.88 -15.38
C GLU A 18 -6.17 -13.61 -14.12
N LYS A 19 -7.07 -14.59 -14.31
CA LYS A 19 -7.50 -15.50 -13.23
C LYS A 19 -6.41 -16.56 -13.01
N PRO A 20 -6.14 -16.99 -11.76
CA PRO A 20 -6.86 -16.68 -10.52
C PRO A 20 -6.28 -15.54 -9.70
N THR A 21 -5.19 -14.91 -10.13
CA THR A 21 -4.42 -13.92 -9.34
C THR A 21 -5.07 -12.55 -9.28
N GLY A 22 -5.88 -12.18 -10.27
CA GLY A 22 -6.55 -10.88 -10.37
C GLY A 22 -7.91 -10.75 -9.68
N VAL A 23 -8.40 -11.79 -8.98
CA VAL A 23 -9.70 -11.73 -8.29
C VAL A 23 -9.53 -11.32 -6.83
N CYS A 24 -10.43 -10.45 -6.38
CA CYS A 24 -10.56 -10.15 -4.96
C CYS A 24 -10.95 -11.44 -4.21
N GLN A 25 -10.22 -11.74 -3.14
CA GLN A 25 -10.45 -12.95 -2.35
C GLN A 25 -11.73 -12.88 -1.51
N GLN A 26 -12.29 -11.69 -1.29
CA GLN A 26 -13.51 -11.48 -0.52
C GLN A 26 -14.78 -11.67 -1.34
N CYS A 27 -14.85 -11.07 -2.54
CA CYS A 27 -16.04 -11.16 -3.39
C CYS A 27 -15.90 -12.10 -4.60
N ALA A 28 -14.72 -12.69 -4.81
CA ALA A 28 -14.38 -13.55 -5.95
C ALA A 28 -14.58 -12.89 -7.34
N GLN A 29 -14.69 -11.56 -7.39
CA GLN A 29 -14.85 -10.78 -8.62
C GLN A 29 -13.56 -10.05 -8.97
N VAL A 30 -13.44 -9.66 -10.24
CA VAL A 30 -12.36 -8.77 -10.70
C VAL A 30 -12.66 -7.36 -10.21
N PRO A 31 -11.82 -6.75 -9.36
CA PRO A 31 -12.10 -5.44 -8.79
C PRO A 31 -12.20 -4.34 -9.85
N GLN A 32 -13.09 -3.37 -9.68
CA GLN A 32 -13.13 -2.14 -10.49
C GLN A 32 -11.94 -1.22 -10.20
N HIS A 33 -11.33 -1.29 -9.03
CA HIS A 33 -10.03 -0.66 -8.77
C HIS A 33 -9.14 -1.65 -8.01
N PRO A 34 -8.38 -2.50 -8.74
CA PRO A 34 -7.58 -3.54 -8.11
C PRO A 34 -6.37 -2.91 -7.43
N GLY A 35 -6.32 -3.08 -6.11
CA GLY A 35 -5.20 -2.69 -5.26
C GLY A 35 -4.39 -3.91 -4.87
N LEU A 36 -3.12 -3.94 -5.27
CA LEU A 36 -2.18 -4.98 -4.88
C LEU A 36 -1.53 -4.61 -3.54
N CYS A 37 -1.71 -5.41 -2.50
CA CYS A 37 -1.00 -5.23 -1.24
C CYS A 37 0.49 -5.54 -1.43
N LEU A 38 1.35 -4.56 -1.19
CA LEU A 38 2.79 -4.72 -1.34
C LEU A 38 3.45 -5.52 -0.21
N PHE A 39 2.73 -5.80 0.89
CA PHE A 39 3.24 -6.65 1.97
C PHE A 39 3.00 -8.14 1.72
N CYS A 40 1.83 -8.52 1.19
CA CYS A 40 1.45 -9.92 1.04
C CYS A 40 1.12 -10.35 -0.39
N GLY A 41 1.02 -9.43 -1.33
CA GLY A 41 0.72 -9.72 -2.74
C GLY A 41 -0.74 -10.05 -3.04
N LYS A 42 -1.66 -9.88 -2.08
CA LYS A 42 -3.09 -10.08 -2.34
C LYS A 42 -3.69 -8.90 -3.12
N VAL A 43 -4.56 -9.21 -4.07
CA VAL A 43 -5.38 -8.24 -4.80
C VAL A 43 -6.69 -8.00 -4.05
N LEU A 44 -7.02 -6.72 -3.87
CA LEU A 44 -8.16 -6.26 -3.10
C LEU A 44 -9.00 -5.27 -3.92
N CYS A 45 -10.28 -5.17 -3.59
CA CYS A 45 -11.14 -4.10 -4.07
C CYS A 45 -10.85 -2.82 -3.28
N CYS A 46 -10.06 -1.91 -3.86
CA CYS A 46 -9.96 -0.57 -3.32
C CYS A 46 -11.08 0.32 -3.87
N PHE A 47 -11.49 1.33 -3.10
CA PHE A 47 -12.50 2.34 -3.48
C PHE A 47 -13.82 1.79 -4.02
N SER A 48 -14.18 0.56 -3.69
CA SER A 48 -15.40 -0.09 -4.17
C SER A 48 -16.22 -0.53 -2.96
N ALA A 49 -17.52 -0.21 -2.97
CA ALA A 49 -18.44 -0.60 -1.90
C ALA A 49 -18.71 -2.12 -1.84
N CYS A 50 -18.32 -2.87 -2.88
CA CYS A 50 -18.59 -4.30 -2.99
C CYS A 50 -18.00 -5.15 -1.84
N CYS A 51 -16.92 -4.68 -1.22
CA CYS A 51 -16.23 -5.38 -0.13
C CYS A 51 -16.18 -4.53 1.16
N GLU A 52 -17.07 -3.55 1.31
CA GLU A 52 -17.17 -2.78 2.56
C GLU A 52 -17.72 -3.65 3.68
N ALA A 53 -17.03 -3.65 4.82
CA ALA A 53 -17.46 -4.36 6.00
C ALA A 53 -18.68 -3.64 6.60
N LYS A 54 -19.84 -4.31 6.58
CA LYS A 54 -21.09 -3.78 7.17
C LYS A 54 -21.00 -3.63 8.68
N GLU A 55 -20.22 -4.47 9.36
CA GLU A 55 -20.10 -4.49 10.84
C GLU A 55 -19.02 -3.55 11.42
N GLY A 56 -18.62 -2.51 10.68
CA GLY A 56 -17.61 -1.55 11.14
C GLY A 56 -17.84 -0.12 10.65
N GLY A 57 -19.05 0.21 10.22
CA GLY A 57 -19.37 1.55 9.73
C GLY A 57 -18.97 1.84 8.27
N GLY A 58 -18.89 0.82 7.41
CA GLY A 58 -18.58 1.02 5.98
C GLY A 58 -17.08 1.09 5.67
N VAL A 59 -16.25 0.40 6.46
CA VAL A 59 -14.81 0.36 6.24
C VAL A 59 -14.47 -0.51 5.03
N GLY A 60 -13.78 0.07 4.04
CA GLY A 60 -13.37 -0.62 2.81
C GLY A 60 -12.35 -1.74 3.04
N GLU A 61 -12.31 -2.70 2.12
CA GLU A 61 -11.44 -3.90 2.17
C GLU A 61 -9.97 -3.56 2.36
N CYS A 62 -9.44 -2.54 1.67
CA CYS A 62 -8.05 -2.13 1.78
C CYS A 62 -7.68 -1.63 3.20
N THR A 63 -8.61 -0.94 3.88
CA THR A 63 -8.42 -0.52 5.28
C THR A 63 -8.44 -1.72 6.22
N GLN A 64 -9.42 -2.63 6.07
CA GLN A 64 -9.50 -3.83 6.90
C GLN A 64 -8.27 -4.73 6.70
N HIS A 65 -7.80 -4.85 5.45
CA HIS A 65 -6.61 -5.60 5.12
C HIS A 65 -5.35 -4.97 5.72
N ALA A 66 -5.20 -3.64 5.68
CA ALA A 66 -4.08 -2.96 6.33
C ALA A 66 -4.03 -3.23 7.84
N GLN A 67 -5.19 -3.24 8.51
CA GLN A 67 -5.29 -3.59 9.94
C GLN A 67 -4.82 -5.02 10.22
N ARG A 68 -5.19 -5.99 9.37
CA ARG A 68 -4.81 -7.40 9.55
C ARG A 68 -3.39 -7.74 9.10
N CYS A 69 -2.94 -7.17 7.98
CA CYS A 69 -1.68 -7.52 7.33
C CYS A 69 -0.49 -6.72 7.85
N GLY A 70 -0.70 -5.45 8.20
CA GLY A 70 0.38 -4.55 8.64
C GLY A 70 0.08 -3.82 9.93
N LEU A 71 -0.82 -4.37 10.77
CA LEU A 71 -1.18 -3.82 12.09
C LEU A 71 -1.61 -2.34 12.03
N GLY A 72 -2.32 -1.98 10.97
CA GLY A 72 -2.81 -0.62 10.72
C GLY A 72 -1.99 0.15 9.68
N LEU A 73 -0.77 -0.31 9.38
CA LEU A 73 0.01 0.15 8.25
C LEU A 73 -0.29 -0.67 6.99
N GLY A 74 -0.29 -0.02 5.83
CA GLY A 74 -0.56 -0.68 4.56
C GLY A 74 0.08 0.05 3.39
N ALA A 75 0.57 -0.68 2.40
CA ALA A 75 1.01 -0.11 1.13
C ALA A 75 0.31 -0.86 0.00
N PHE A 76 -0.44 -0.14 -0.83
CA PHE A 76 -1.25 -0.72 -1.90
C PHE A 76 -0.92 -0.06 -3.22
N LEU A 77 -0.51 -0.85 -4.21
CA LEU A 77 -0.32 -0.40 -5.58
C LEU A 77 -1.62 -0.53 -6.36
N LEU A 78 -2.21 0.59 -6.77
CA LEU A 78 -3.35 0.62 -7.67
C LEU A 78 -2.90 0.27 -9.09
N LEU A 79 -3.30 -0.91 -9.57
CA LEU A 79 -2.83 -1.45 -10.86
C LEU A 79 -3.37 -0.68 -12.08
N ARG A 80 -4.48 0.05 -11.97
CA ARG A 80 -4.95 0.92 -13.06
C ARG A 80 -4.27 2.28 -13.08
N ALA A 81 -3.95 2.82 -11.91
CA ALA A 81 -3.37 4.14 -11.78
C ALA A 81 -1.83 4.12 -11.75
N CYS A 82 -1.21 2.94 -11.61
CA CYS A 82 0.22 2.78 -11.34
C CYS A 82 0.66 3.64 -10.14
N THR A 83 -0.16 3.70 -9.09
CA THR A 83 0.06 4.61 -7.95
C THR A 83 -0.04 3.85 -6.65
N VAL A 84 0.92 4.06 -5.76
CA VAL A 84 0.96 3.53 -4.40
C VAL A 84 0.21 4.45 -3.45
N ILE A 85 -0.66 3.84 -2.66
CA ILE A 85 -1.37 4.47 -1.56
C ILE A 85 -0.89 3.84 -0.26
N LEU A 86 -0.52 4.70 0.66
CA LEU A 86 -0.11 4.36 2.01
C LEU A 86 -1.29 4.52 2.97
N PHE A 87 -1.44 3.54 3.84
CA PHE A 87 -2.35 3.54 4.98
C PHE A 87 -1.47 3.63 6.21
N LEU A 88 -1.66 4.67 7.02
CA LEU A 88 -0.78 5.05 8.13
C LEU A 88 -1.46 4.88 9.49
N GLY A 89 -2.49 4.03 9.60
CA GLY A 89 -3.32 3.91 10.81
C GLY A 89 -4.25 5.11 11.03
N ASN A 90 -5.18 4.98 11.99
CA ASN A 90 -6.16 6.03 12.36
C ASN A 90 -6.85 6.70 11.17
N GLU A 91 -7.27 5.90 10.18
CA GLU A 91 -7.95 6.35 8.95
C GLU A 91 -7.12 7.33 8.08
N ARG A 92 -5.82 7.47 8.36
CA ARG A 92 -4.92 8.31 7.56
C ARG A 92 -4.45 7.55 6.33
N ARG A 93 -4.66 8.17 5.18
CA ARG A 93 -4.20 7.70 3.87
C ARG A 93 -3.38 8.77 3.17
N CYS A 94 -2.33 8.36 2.49
CA CYS A 94 -1.46 9.25 1.72
C CYS A 94 -1.19 8.63 0.36
N VAL A 95 -1.21 9.46 -0.68
CA VAL A 95 -0.75 9.07 -2.02
C VAL A 95 0.75 9.28 -2.07
N TRP A 96 1.51 8.20 -2.27
CA TRP A 96 2.98 8.27 -2.29
C TRP A 96 3.54 8.50 -3.70
N GLY A 97 2.88 7.97 -4.72
CA GLY A 97 3.33 8.00 -6.12
C GLY A 97 3.57 6.59 -6.65
N SER A 98 4.24 6.45 -7.79
CA SER A 98 4.48 5.16 -8.45
C SER A 98 5.76 4.48 -7.96
N LEU A 99 5.83 3.14 -8.00
CA LEU A 99 7.10 2.40 -7.93
C LEU A 99 7.76 2.22 -9.31
N TYR A 100 6.98 2.47 -10.37
CA TYR A 100 7.36 2.27 -11.74
C TYR A 100 7.44 3.60 -12.48
N VAL A 101 8.58 3.84 -13.12
CA VAL A 101 8.86 5.06 -13.87
C VAL A 101 9.33 4.70 -15.27
N ASP A 102 9.21 5.63 -16.21
CA ASP A 102 9.76 5.42 -17.54
C ASP A 102 11.31 5.48 -17.53
N LYS A 103 11.92 5.33 -18.70
CA LYS A 103 13.38 5.40 -18.86
C LYS A 103 13.99 6.76 -18.48
N ASN A 104 13.17 7.81 -18.39
CA ASN A 104 13.56 9.16 -18.01
C ASN A 104 13.34 9.43 -16.51
N GLY A 105 12.80 8.46 -15.76
CA GLY A 105 12.46 8.62 -14.35
C GLY A 105 11.11 9.31 -14.11
N GLU A 106 10.28 9.46 -15.15
CA GLU A 106 8.98 10.09 -15.04
C GLU A 106 7.88 9.08 -14.69
N GLU A 107 6.92 9.52 -13.87
CA GLU A 107 5.72 8.74 -13.58
C GLU A 107 4.72 8.87 -14.75
N ASP A 108 3.90 7.84 -14.96
CA ASP A 108 2.78 7.88 -15.90
C ASP A 108 1.48 7.45 -15.20
N PRO A 109 0.87 8.35 -14.39
CA PRO A 109 -0.37 8.05 -13.69
C PRO A 109 -1.46 7.66 -14.68
N TYR A 110 -2.18 6.57 -14.37
CA TYR A 110 -3.19 5.98 -15.26
C TYR A 110 -2.68 5.55 -16.64
N LEU A 111 -1.36 5.41 -16.82
CA LEU A 111 -0.72 4.99 -18.08
C LEU A 111 -1.13 5.86 -19.28
N ARG A 112 -1.39 7.16 -19.06
CA ARG A 112 -1.96 8.06 -20.09
C ARG A 112 -0.99 8.29 -21.24
N ARG A 113 0.32 8.26 -20.99
CA ARG A 113 1.36 8.46 -22.02
C ARG A 113 1.66 7.17 -22.79
N GLY A 114 1.24 6.02 -22.28
CA GLY A 114 1.47 4.71 -22.90
C GLY A 114 2.96 4.31 -22.93
N LYS A 115 3.77 4.86 -22.03
CA LYS A 115 5.20 4.53 -21.94
C LYS A 115 5.40 3.22 -21.19
N THR A 116 6.42 2.46 -21.58
CA THR A 116 6.86 1.31 -20.78
C THR A 116 7.45 1.81 -19.47
N LEU A 117 6.86 1.38 -18.36
CA LEU A 117 7.34 1.71 -17.02
C LEU A 117 8.14 0.53 -16.43
N TYR A 118 9.18 0.88 -15.69
CA TYR A 118 10.12 -0.04 -15.07
C TYR A 118 10.18 0.21 -13.57
N LEU A 119 10.30 -0.87 -12.81
CA LEU A 119 10.48 -0.80 -11.37
C LEU A 119 11.78 -0.07 -11.05
N ASP A 120 11.69 1.02 -10.30
CA ASP A 120 12.86 1.75 -9.82
C ASP A 120 13.31 1.21 -8.45
N PRO A 121 14.53 0.64 -8.34
CA PRO A 121 15.01 0.07 -7.09
C PRO A 121 15.16 1.11 -5.97
N SER A 122 15.52 2.35 -6.31
CA SER A 122 15.72 3.43 -5.34
C SER A 122 14.39 3.83 -4.70
N ARG A 123 13.32 3.93 -5.50
CA ARG A 123 11.95 4.18 -5.05
C ARG A 123 11.43 3.03 -4.20
N HIS A 124 11.70 1.79 -4.60
CA HIS A 124 11.32 0.61 -3.81
C HIS A 124 11.98 0.60 -2.43
N LEU A 125 13.29 0.88 -2.36
CA LEU A 125 14.03 0.99 -1.11
C LEU A 125 13.54 2.17 -0.25
N ALA A 126 13.25 3.32 -0.87
CA ALA A 126 12.72 4.49 -0.17
C ALA A 126 11.35 4.20 0.46
N LEU A 127 10.47 3.49 -0.26
CA LEU A 127 9.17 3.07 0.25
C LEU A 127 9.32 2.11 1.44
N GLU A 128 10.19 1.11 1.33
CA GLU A 128 10.46 0.17 2.42
C GLU A 128 11.01 0.88 3.66
N THR A 129 11.98 1.77 3.47
CA THR A 129 12.58 2.58 4.54
C THR A 129 11.52 3.45 5.24
N LEU A 130 10.64 4.07 4.47
CA LEU A 130 9.55 4.89 5.01
C LEU A 130 8.56 4.06 5.83
N LEU A 131 8.17 2.88 5.34
CA LEU A 131 7.24 1.98 6.04
C LEU A 131 7.83 1.45 7.34
N VAL A 132 9.10 1.04 7.32
CA VAL A 132 9.83 0.61 8.51
C VAL A 132 9.93 1.76 9.51
N SER A 133 10.32 2.95 9.08
CA SER A 133 10.43 4.12 9.96
C SER A 133 9.09 4.49 10.62
N HIS A 134 8.00 4.48 9.85
CA HIS A 134 6.66 4.71 10.40
C HIS A 134 6.23 3.63 11.41
N SER A 135 6.59 2.37 11.16
CA SER A 135 6.27 1.28 12.09
C SER A 135 6.96 1.45 13.45
N PHE A 136 8.19 1.99 13.48
CA PHE A 136 8.88 2.34 14.72
C PHE A 136 8.21 3.50 15.45
N SER A 137 7.84 4.57 14.75
CA SER A 137 7.15 5.72 15.37
C SER A 137 5.80 5.35 15.99
N GLN A 138 5.08 4.39 15.40
CA GLN A 138 3.83 3.89 15.97
C GLN A 138 4.05 2.91 17.15
N ASN A 139 5.20 2.25 17.22
CA ASN A 139 5.58 1.37 18.34
C ASN A 139 6.17 2.12 19.55
N THR A 140 6.55 3.40 19.41
CA THR A 140 7.16 4.18 20.51
C THR A 140 6.22 4.65 21.63
N ALA A 141 5.06 3.99 21.83
CA ALA A 141 4.36 4.06 23.13
C ALA A 141 5.25 3.58 24.31
N ILE A 142 6.39 2.95 24.03
CA ILE A 142 7.42 2.56 25.02
C ILE A 142 8.32 3.75 25.45
N LEU A 143 8.23 4.93 24.83
CA LEU A 143 8.93 6.14 25.31
C LEU A 143 8.15 6.94 26.38
N GLN A 144 7.00 6.44 26.85
CA GLN A 144 6.33 7.03 28.01
C GLN A 144 6.87 6.53 29.36
N ASN A 145 7.87 5.63 29.38
CA ASN A 145 8.43 5.07 30.62
C ASN A 145 9.92 5.34 30.85
N THR A 146 10.54 6.30 30.15
CA THR A 146 11.80 6.88 30.64
C THR A 146 11.48 7.94 31.68
N SER A 147 11.32 7.47 32.91
CA SER A 147 11.24 8.22 34.15
C SER A 147 11.94 9.59 34.06
N ARG A 148 11.16 10.67 33.97
CA ARG A 148 11.62 11.97 34.47
C ARG A 148 11.60 11.87 36.00
N ARG A 149 12.70 11.40 36.60
CA ARG A 149 12.97 11.71 38.00
C ARG A 149 13.41 13.17 38.03
N ASP A 150 12.40 14.02 38.08
CA ASP A 150 12.51 15.45 38.30
C ASP A 150 13.27 15.70 39.60
N GLY A 151 14.39 16.41 39.46
CA GLY A 151 15.12 16.98 40.57
C GLY A 151 14.96 18.50 40.52
N ARG A 152 14.23 19.01 41.51
CA ARG A 152 14.26 20.37 42.11
C ARG A 152 13.06 21.29 41.82
N ARG A 153 12.24 21.41 42.88
CA ARG A 153 11.89 22.61 43.67
C ARG A 153 11.58 23.90 42.89
N TYR A 154 10.33 24.35 42.96
CA TYR A 154 9.88 25.57 43.69
C TYR A 154 8.48 25.30 44.24
#